data_AF-A0A838RX04-F1
#
_entry.id   AF-A0A838RX04-F1
#
_cell.length_a   1.000
_cell.length_b   1.000
_cell.length_c   1.000
_cell.angle_alpha   90.00
_cell.angle_beta   90.00
_cell.angle_gamma   90.00
#
_symmetry.space_group_name_H-M   'P 1'
#
loop_
_entity.id
_entity.type
_entity.pdbx_description
1 polymer ?
#
loop_
_entity_poly.entity_id
_entity_poly.type
_entity_poly.pdbx_seq_one_letter_code
_entity_poly.pdbx_strand_id
1 'polypeptide(L)' 'MDFVADRLSDGRPFRLLTLVDNFSRVCPAIEVDFSLNGKRVVEVMEGLKMTFGLPKTIRTTGVNSFRR' A
#
# COMPACT_ATOMS: atom_id res chain seq x y z
N MET A 1 3.34 -3.41 -5.64
CA MET A 1 2.50 -2.53 -4.81
C MET A 1 1.12 -2.50 -5.40
N ASP A 2 0.09 -2.70 -4.58
CA ASP A 2 -1.29 -2.73 -5.05
C ASP A 2 -2.24 -2.10 -4.03
N PHE A 3 -3.33 -1.53 -4.51
CA PHE A 3 -4.38 -0.95 -3.66
C PHE A 3 -5.63 -1.82 -3.73
N VAL A 4 -6.05 -2.31 -2.56
CA VAL A 4 -7.29 -3.08 -2.42
C VAL A 4 -8.30 -2.18 -1.69
N ALA A 5 -9.57 -2.20 -2.09
CA ALA A 5 -10.64 -1.48 -1.41
C ALA A 5 -11.70 -2.48 -0.97
N ASP A 6 -12.18 -2.32 0.26
CA ASP A 6 -13.21 -3.16 0.85
C ASP A 6 -14.12 -2.33 1.78
N ARG A 7 -15.14 -2.94 2.37
CA ARG A 7 -16.11 -2.29 3.27
C ARG A 7 -16.24 -3.06 4.57
N LEU A 8 -16.31 -2.31 5.67
CA LEU A 8 -16.69 -2.87 6.96
C LEU A 8 -18.15 -3.34 6.93
N SER A 9 -18.55 -4.14 7.92
CA SER A 9 -19.93 -4.63 8.07
C SER A 9 -20.96 -3.50 8.18
N ASP A 10 -20.55 -2.30 8.58
CA ASP A 10 -21.38 -1.10 8.64
C ASP A 10 -21.38 -0.26 7.34
N GLY A 11 -20.75 -0.75 6.28
CA GLY A 11 -20.71 -0.12 4.96
C GLY A 11 -19.61 0.93 4.77
N ARG A 12 -18.83 1.27 5.81
CA ARG A 12 -17.73 2.23 5.69
C ARG A 12 -16.61 1.66 4.79
N PRO A 13 -16.22 2.36 3.71
CA PRO A 13 -15.15 1.90 2.83
C PRO A 13 -13.80 2.11 3.50
N PHE A 14 -12.93 1.12 3.39
CA PHE A 14 -11.52 1.22 3.76
C PHE A 14 -10.65 0.73 2.60
N ARG A 15 -9.38 1.12 2.63
CA ARG A 15 -8.40 0.76 1.62
C ARG A 15 -7.23 0.07 2.30
N LEU A 16 -6.63 -0.87 1.58
CA LEU A 16 -5.41 -1.53 1.96
C LEU A 16 -4.35 -1.18 0.90
N LEU A 17 -3.20 -0.75 1.38
CA LEU A 17 -1.98 -0.70 0.61
C LEU A 17 -1.22 -2.00 0.87
N THR A 18 -1.05 -2.81 -0.17
CA THR A 18 -0.27 -4.05 -0.11
C THR A 18 1.05 -3.87 -0.82
N LEU A 19 2.15 -4.12 -0.10
CA LEU A 19 3.48 -4.16 -0.66
C LEU A 19 3.93 -5.61 -0.70
N VAL A 20 4.01 -6.14 -1.92
CA VAL A 20 4.47 -7.49 -2.21
C VAL A 20 5.80 -7.38 -2.93
N ASP A 21 6.83 -8.02 -2.39
CA ASP A 21 8.09 -8.22 -3.09
C ASP A 21 8.00 -9.51 -3.91
N ASN A 22 7.98 -9.36 -5.23
CA ASN A 22 7.88 -10.48 -6.15
C ASN A 22 9.15 -11.32 -6.21
N PHE A 23 10.31 -10.80 -5.78
CA PHE A 23 11.57 -11.53 -5.77
C PHE A 23 11.66 -12.46 -4.56
N SER A 24 11.42 -11.94 -3.36
CA SER A 24 11.46 -12.73 -2.12
C SER A 24 10.16 -13.48 -1.80
N ARG A 25 9.06 -13.18 -2.53
CA ARG A 25 7.69 -13.63 -2.22
C ARG A 25 7.23 -13.28 -0.79
N VAL A 26 7.81 -12.24 -0.20
CA VAL A 26 7.42 -11.72 1.11
C VAL A 26 6.47 -10.53 0.93
N CYS A 27 5.53 -10.37 1.85
CA CYS A 27 4.71 -9.16 1.97
C CYS A 27 5.24 -8.32 3.14
N PRO A 28 6.21 -7.41 2.88
CA PRO A 28 6.85 -6.65 3.95
C PRO A 28 5.95 -5.62 4.63
N ALA A 29 4.85 -5.18 3.99
CA ALA A 29 3.86 -4.33 4.63
C ALA A 29 2.45 -4.49 4.04
N ILE A 30 1.47 -4.42 4.94
CA ILE A 30 0.06 -4.21 4.64
C ILE A 30 -0.40 -3.04 5.52
N GLU A 31 -0.76 -1.93 4.90
CA GLU A 31 -1.26 -0.74 5.59
C GLU A 31 -2.76 -0.61 5.32
N VAL A 32 -3.56 -0.44 6.37
CA VAL A 32 -5.03 -0.34 6.28
C VAL A 32 -5.48 1.03 6.76
N ASP A 33 -6.19 1.77 5.93
CA ASP A 33 -6.72 3.09 6.29
C ASP A 33 -8.03 3.39 5.55
N PHE A 34 -8.89 4.19 6.17
CA PHE A 34 -10.07 4.78 5.53
C PHE A 34 -9.69 5.82 4.47
N SER A 35 -8.51 6.45 4.59
CA SER A 35 -7.99 7.43 3.62
C SER A 35 -6.50 7.21 3.35
N LEU A 36 -6.20 6.30 2.43
CA LEU A 36 -4.85 6.15 1.87
C LEU A 36 -4.56 7.28 0.87
N ASN A 37 -3.93 8.35 1.36
CA ASN A 37 -3.40 9.44 0.55
C ASN A 37 -1.90 9.24 0.24
N GLY A 38 -1.37 10.03 -0.70
CA GLY A 38 0.04 9.92 -1.12
C GLY A 38 1.04 10.13 0.02
N LYS A 39 0.71 10.93 1.03
CA LYS A 39 1.56 11.14 2.20
C LYS A 39 1.69 9.85 3.03
N ARG A 40 0.58 9.15 3.27
CA ARG A 40 0.60 7.88 4.01
C ARG A 40 1.42 6.81 3.29
N VAL A 41 1.31 6.75 1.96
CA VAL A 41 2.13 5.87 1.13
C VAL A 41 3.63 6.16 1.31
N VAL A 42 4.02 7.44 1.30
CA VAL A 42 5.42 7.84 1.49
C VAL A 42 5.93 7.44 2.88
N GLU A 43 5.14 7.64 3.93
CA GLU A 43 5.49 7.25 5.30
C GLU A 43 5.77 5.74 5.42
N VAL A 44 4.90 4.90 4.84
CA VAL A 44 5.09 3.43 4.82
C VAL A 44 6.36 3.05 4.05
N MET A 45 6.60 3.67 2.90
CA MET A 45 7.77 3.40 2.07
C MET A 45 9.08 3.82 2.74
N GLU A 46 9.12 4.95 3.45
CA GLU A 46 10.28 5.36 4.25
C GLU A 46 10.55 4.41 5.42
N GLY A 47 9.49 3.93 6.10
CA GLY A 47 9.63 2.90 7.13
C GLY A 47 10.26 1.62 6.56
N LEU A 48 9.76 1.15 5.42
CA LEU A 48 10.27 -0.05 4.77
C LEU A 48 11.70 0.09 4.26
N LYS A 49 12.08 1.27 3.77
CA LYS A 49 13.45 1.57 3.38
C LYS A 49 14.43 1.34 4.53
N MET A 50 14.04 1.70 5.76
CA MET A 50 14.88 1.50 6.95
C MET A 50 15.01 0.02 7.35
N THR A 51 13.97 -0.79 7.11
CA THR A 51 13.96 -2.21 7.53
C THR A 51 14.48 -3.16 6.44
N PHE A 52 14.15 -2.92 5.18
CA PHE A 52 14.41 -3.83 4.06
C PHE A 52 15.34 -3.24 2.98
N GLY A 53 15.70 -1.96 3.10
CA GLY A 53 16.42 -1.24 2.05
C GLY A 53 15.52 -0.77 0.90
N LEU A 54 16.12 -0.17 -0.12
CA LEU A 54 15.39 0.34 -1.29
C LEU A 54 15.22 -0.75 -2.35
N PRO A 55 14.00 -0.99 -2.86
CA PRO A 55 13.79 -1.85 -4.01
C PRO A 55 14.38 -1.20 -5.27
N LYS A 56 14.93 -2.02 -6.18
CA LYS A 56 15.46 -1.53 -7.48
C LYS A 56 14.38 -1.00 -8.42
N THR A 57 13.15 -1.47 -8.27
CA THR A 57 12.01 -1.05 -9.10
C THR A 57 10.73 -1.21 -8.30
N ILE A 58 9.86 -0.20 -8.35
CA ILE A 58 8.53 -0.24 -7.74
C ILE A 58 7.52 -0.32 -8.87
N ARG A 59 6.69 -1.36 -8.86
CA ARG A 59 5.54 -1.48 -9.75
C ARG A 59 4.26 -1.30 -8.94
N THR A 60 3.44 -0.35 -9.36
CA THR A 60 2.13 -0.10 -8.76
C THR A 60 1.04 -0.51 -9.74
N THR A 61 0.14 -1.37 -9.30
CA THR A 61 -1.11 -1.69 -9.99
C THR A 61 -2.27 -1.04 -9.22
N GLY A 62 -3.32 -0.62 -9.92
CA GLY A 62 -4.44 0.12 -9.34
C GLY A 62 -4.31 1.65 -9.49
N VAL A 63 -4.84 2.17 -10.59
CA VAL A 63 -4.84 3.63 -10.91
C VAL A 63 -6.23 4.27 -10.95
N ASN A 64 -7.29 3.62 -10.46
CA ASN A 64 -8.66 4.15 -10.57
C ASN A 64 -9.25 4.80 -9.31
N SER A 65 -8.46 5.10 -8.28
CA SER A 65 -8.98 5.75 -7.06
C SER A 65 -8.08 6.82 -6.41
N PHE A 66 -7.00 7.23 -7.09
CA PHE A 66 -6.16 8.39 -6.73
C PHE A 66 -6.72 9.73 -7.26
N ARG A 67 -8.04 9.82 -7.46
CA ARG A 67 -8.72 11.09 -7.70
C ARG A 67 -9.67 11.39 -6.54
N ARG A 68 -9.22 12.27 -5.65
CA ARG A 68 -10.01 13.39 -5.16
C ARG A 68 -9.11 14.60 -5.09
#